data_AF-A0A5J4RDM4-F1
#
_entry.id   AF-A0A5J4RDM4-F1
#
_cell.length_a   1.000
_cell.length_b   1.000
_cell.length_c   1.000
_cell.angle_alpha   90.00
_cell.angle_beta   90.00
_cell.angle_gamma   90.00
#
_symmetry.space_group_name_H-M   'P 1'
#
loop_
_entity.id
_entity.type
_entity.pdbx_description
1 polymer ?
#
loop_
_entity_poly.entity_id
_entity_poly.type
_entity_poly.pdbx_seq_one_letter_code
_entity_poly.pdbx_strand_id
1 'polypeptide(L)'
;MYSTEEKLEEAVRSYGIPGEARLLDPGNTRKEAEDTYFLVKQFTKNGTLVPKGSGSLSVNVGNVLEIKGSKLTDTEIQTNVLTNPTADISTIQLSDIGTVVGSDSLITITATRSLMMFLL
;
A
#
# COMPACT_ATOMS: atom_id res chain seq x y z
N MET A 1 5.69 -15.71 52.99
CA MET A 1 4.71 -15.43 51.92
C MET A 1 4.95 -14.01 51.48
N TYR A 2 5.56 -13.80 50.32
CA TYR A 2 5.79 -12.46 49.78
C TYR A 2 4.62 -12.14 48.85
N SER A 3 3.85 -11.10 49.18
CA SER A 3 2.72 -10.63 48.37
C SER A 3 3.26 -10.13 47.02
N THR A 4 2.54 -10.47 45.95
CA THR A 4 2.80 -10.05 44.57
C THR A 4 2.98 -8.54 44.39
N GLU A 5 2.49 -7.73 45.34
CA GLU A 5 2.63 -6.27 45.35
C GLU A 5 4.08 -5.80 45.58
N GLU A 6 4.84 -6.51 46.42
CA GLU A 6 6.22 -6.10 46.76
C GLU A 6 7.16 -6.32 45.57
N LYS A 7 6.94 -7.39 44.80
CA LYS A 7 7.64 -7.63 43.52
C LYS A 7 7.26 -6.64 42.42
N LEU A 8 6.04 -6.10 42.44
CA LEU A 8 5.59 -5.10 41.48
C LEU A 8 6.30 -3.76 41.73
N GLU A 9 6.41 -3.34 42.98
CA GLU A 9 7.11 -2.09 43.35
C GLU A 9 8.62 -2.15 43.07
N GLU A 10 9.25 -3.32 43.23
CA GLU A 10 10.65 -3.53 42.89
C GLU A 10 10.88 -3.42 41.37
N ALA A 11 9.96 -3.98 40.57
CA ALA A 11 10.03 -3.91 39.10
C ALA A 11 9.83 -2.47 38.57
N VAL A 12 8.91 -1.70 39.17
CA VAL A 12 8.66 -0.30 38.81
C VAL A 12 9.87 0.59 39.16
N ARG A 13 10.54 0.33 40.29
CA ARG A 13 11.76 1.05 40.69
C ARG A 13 12.98 0.69 39.84
N SER A 14 13.13 -0.58 39.44
CA SER A 14 14.25 -1.06 38.62
C SER A 14 14.23 -0.53 37.18
N TYR A 15 13.04 -0.26 36.63
CA TYR A 15 12.86 0.23 35.25
C TYR A 15 12.99 1.74 35.05
N GLY A 16 13.34 2.50 36.09
CA GLY A 16 13.72 3.92 35.94
C GLY A 16 12.70 4.76 35.16
N ILE A 17 11.40 4.55 35.36
CA ILE A 17 10.34 5.37 34.76
C ILE A 17 9.97 6.46 35.77
N PRO A 18 10.51 7.69 35.65
CA PRO A 18 9.99 8.80 36.42
C PRO A 18 8.67 9.23 35.79
N GLY A 19 7.61 9.21 36.58
CA GLY A 19 6.44 10.05 36.31
C GLY A 19 5.33 9.38 35.54
N GLU A 20 4.23 9.20 36.27
CA GLU A 20 2.86 9.34 35.78
C GLU A 20 2.41 8.36 34.69
N ALA A 21 1.80 7.29 35.21
CA ALA A 21 0.70 6.58 34.60
C ALA A 21 -0.27 7.51 33.85
N ARG A 22 -0.02 7.73 32.55
CA ARG A 22 -0.99 8.25 31.59
C ARG A 22 -1.50 7.18 30.62
N LEU A 23 -1.35 5.91 30.99
CA LEU A 23 -1.76 4.77 30.18
C LEU A 23 -3.19 4.27 30.47
N LEU A 24 -3.89 4.85 31.44
CA LEU A 24 -5.19 4.32 31.91
C LEU A 24 -6.30 5.37 31.95
N ASP A 25 -6.31 6.32 31.02
CA ASP A 25 -7.53 7.09 30.75
C ASP A 25 -8.32 6.35 29.65
N PRO A 26 -9.45 5.67 29.96
CA PRO A 26 -10.27 4.97 28.98
C PRO A 26 -10.97 5.92 27.97
N GLY A 27 -10.73 7.22 28.07
CA GLY A 27 -11.10 8.23 27.08
C GLY A 27 -9.93 8.77 26.24
N ASN A 28 -8.69 8.37 26.51
CA ASN A 28 -7.54 8.75 25.69
C ASN A 28 -7.36 7.78 24.53
N THR A 29 -8.41 7.66 23.71
CA THR A 29 -8.15 7.45 22.28
C THR A 29 -7.44 8.71 21.82
N ARG A 30 -6.11 8.73 21.96
CA ARG A 30 -5.29 9.43 20.98
C ARG A 30 -5.76 8.83 19.67
N LYS A 31 -6.73 9.46 19.01
CA LYS A 31 -6.95 9.27 17.59
C LYS A 31 -5.59 9.67 17.05
N GLU A 32 -4.77 8.67 16.80
CA GLU A 32 -3.57 8.82 16.01
C GLU A 32 -4.09 9.30 14.67
N ALA A 33 -4.22 10.62 14.57
CA ALA A 33 -4.28 11.27 13.29
C ALA A 33 -3.03 10.76 12.58
N GLU A 34 -3.23 10.09 11.44
CA GLU A 34 -2.25 9.79 10.41
C GLU A 34 -1.81 8.33 10.18
N ASP A 35 -2.51 7.33 10.71
CA ASP A 35 -2.40 5.95 10.19
C ASP A 35 -3.21 5.76 8.87
N THR A 36 -3.08 6.73 7.96
CA THR A 36 -3.58 6.58 6.59
C THR A 36 -2.47 5.96 5.78
N TYR A 37 -2.53 4.65 5.59
CA TYR A 37 -1.56 3.89 4.81
C TYR A 37 -1.85 4.03 3.30
N PHE A 38 -0.79 3.92 2.48
CA PHE A 38 -0.93 3.70 1.04
C PHE A 38 -1.81 2.48 0.78
N LEU A 39 -2.82 2.63 -0.08
CA LEU A 39 -3.74 1.53 -0.40
C LEU A 39 -4.20 1.61 -1.85
N VAL A 40 -3.99 0.51 -2.59
CA VAL A 40 -4.67 0.28 -3.86
C VAL A 40 -5.98 -0.45 -3.60
N LYS A 41 -7.10 0.20 -3.92
CA LYS A 41 -8.46 -0.33 -3.70
C LYS A 41 -9.01 -1.03 -4.92
N GLN A 42 -8.74 -0.48 -6.12
CA GLN A 42 -9.34 -0.96 -7.34
C GLN A 42 -8.41 -0.72 -8.53
N PHE A 43 -8.44 -1.65 -9.47
CA PHE A 43 -7.78 -1.51 -10.76
C PHE A 43 -8.80 -1.70 -11.89
N THR A 44 -8.81 -0.80 -12.86
CA THR A 44 -9.67 -0.88 -14.04
C THR A 44 -8.87 -0.79 -15.32
N LYS A 45 -9.37 -1.44 -16.37
CA LYS A 45 -8.90 -1.32 -17.74
C LYS A 45 -10.06 -0.86 -18.61
N ASN A 46 -9.92 0.30 -19.27
CA ASN A 46 -10.97 0.94 -20.05
C ASN A 46 -12.30 1.02 -19.27
N GLY A 47 -12.23 1.44 -18.00
CA GLY A 47 -13.39 1.50 -17.10
C GLY A 47 -13.92 0.16 -16.58
N THR A 48 -13.42 -0.97 -17.08
CA THR A 48 -13.82 -2.31 -16.63
C THR A 48 -12.96 -2.75 -15.45
N LEU A 49 -13.58 -3.20 -14.37
CA LEU A 49 -12.89 -3.75 -13.20
C LEU A 49 -12.02 -4.94 -13.60
N VAL A 50 -10.75 -4.89 -13.22
CA VAL A 50 -9.84 -6.03 -13.33
C VAL A 50 -9.78 -6.71 -11.95
N PRO A 51 -10.34 -7.93 -11.81
CA PRO A 51 -10.37 -8.60 -10.52
C PRO A 51 -8.95 -8.97 -10.07
N LYS A 52 -8.72 -8.91 -8.75
CA LYS A 52 -7.48 -9.36 -8.13
C LYS A 52 -7.25 -10.84 -8.44
N GLY A 53 -6.02 -11.22 -8.74
CA GLY A 53 -5.67 -12.61 -9.05
C GLY A 53 -6.15 -13.10 -10.42
N SER A 54 -6.48 -12.19 -11.34
CA SER A 54 -6.77 -12.50 -12.75
C SER A 54 -5.56 -13.11 -13.49
N GLY A 55 -4.40 -13.19 -12.85
CA GLY A 55 -3.18 -13.78 -13.37
C GLY A 55 -2.49 -12.82 -14.31
N SER A 56 -3.01 -12.72 -15.54
CA SER A 56 -2.42 -11.90 -16.60
C SER A 56 -3.44 -10.93 -17.20
N LEU A 57 -3.01 -9.71 -17.47
CA LEU A 57 -3.77 -8.67 -18.15
C LEU A 57 -3.03 -8.22 -19.40
N SER A 58 -3.60 -8.49 -20.58
CA SER A 58 -3.06 -7.94 -21.83
C SER A 58 -3.39 -6.45 -21.91
N VAL A 59 -2.38 -5.62 -22.14
CA VAL A 59 -2.52 -4.18 -22.35
C VAL A 59 -2.06 -3.85 -23.76
N ASN A 60 -2.86 -3.09 -24.49
CA ASN A 60 -2.55 -2.63 -25.84
C ASN A 60 -2.44 -1.11 -25.88
N VAL A 61 -1.76 -0.60 -26.91
CA VAL A 61 -1.71 0.84 -27.21
C VAL A 61 -3.12 1.44 -27.22
N GLY A 62 -3.28 2.57 -26.55
CA GLY A 62 -4.55 3.28 -26.40
C GLY A 62 -5.45 2.74 -25.28
N ASN A 63 -5.08 1.66 -24.58
CA ASN A 63 -5.80 1.26 -23.38
C ASN A 63 -5.54 2.26 -22.23
N VAL A 64 -6.58 2.52 -21.46
CA VAL A 64 -6.54 3.34 -20.26
C VAL A 64 -6.58 2.42 -19.05
N LEU A 65 -5.57 2.47 -18.21
CA LEU A 65 -5.51 1.76 -16.94
C LEU A 65 -5.75 2.76 -15.82
N GLU A 66 -6.57 2.42 -14.84
CA GLU A 66 -6.82 3.27 -13.68
C GLU A 66 -6.59 2.51 -12.40
N ILE A 67 -5.75 3.07 -11.53
CA ILE A 67 -5.46 2.58 -10.19
C ILE A 67 -6.13 3.53 -9.23
N LYS A 68 -7.15 3.06 -8.51
CA LYS A 68 -7.88 3.83 -7.49
C LYS A 68 -7.43 3.43 -6.11
N GLY A 69 -7.23 4.40 -5.24
CA GLY A 69 -6.60 4.14 -3.96
C GLY A 69 -6.59 5.33 -3.01
N SER A 70 -5.57 5.37 -2.16
CA SER A 70 -5.32 6.43 -1.18
C SER A 70 -3.81 6.58 -1.01
N LYS A 71 -3.34 7.84 -0.98
CA LYS A 71 -1.91 8.22 -0.94
C LYS A 71 -1.07 7.64 -2.07
N LEU A 72 -1.63 7.55 -3.28
CA LEU A 72 -0.94 6.94 -4.42
C LEU A 72 0.30 7.69 -4.91
N THR A 73 0.42 8.97 -4.56
CA THR A 73 1.52 9.89 -4.93
C THR A 73 2.70 9.82 -3.96
N ASP A 74 2.47 9.32 -2.74
CA ASP A 74 3.48 9.16 -1.70
C ASP A 74 4.32 7.89 -1.91
N THR A 75 4.13 7.16 -3.01
CA THR A 75 4.77 5.87 -3.27
C THR A 75 5.11 5.71 -4.74
N GLU A 76 6.30 5.19 -5.01
CA GLU A 76 6.69 4.77 -6.36
C GLU A 76 5.98 3.46 -6.70
N ILE A 77 4.99 3.52 -7.60
CA ILE A 77 4.25 2.32 -8.02
C ILE A 77 4.93 1.70 -9.23
N GLN A 78 5.19 0.40 -9.13
CA GLN A 78 5.72 -0.40 -10.22
C GLN A 78 4.76 -1.54 -10.56
N THR A 79 4.98 -2.15 -11.72
CA THR A 79 4.21 -3.31 -12.15
C THR A 79 5.10 -4.39 -12.73
N ASN A 80 4.65 -5.64 -12.61
CA ASN A 80 5.31 -6.80 -13.18
C ASN A 80 4.74 -7.07 -14.58
N VAL A 81 5.62 -7.21 -15.56
CA VAL A 81 5.24 -7.44 -16.95
C VAL A 81 6.04 -8.56 -17.61
N LEU A 82 5.39 -9.20 -18.58
CA LEU A 82 6.03 -9.95 -19.65
C LEU A 82 6.14 -9.07 -20.88
N THR A 83 7.37 -8.82 -21.34
CA THR A 83 7.61 -8.14 -22.61
C THR A 83 7.65 -9.11 -23.80
N ASN A 84 7.91 -10.40 -23.55
CA ASN A 84 7.90 -11.47 -24.56
C ASN A 84 7.50 -12.83 -23.93
N PRO A 85 6.78 -13.74 -24.63
CA PRO A 85 6.29 -14.99 -24.05
C PRO A 85 7.36 -15.93 -23.47
N THR A 86 8.62 -15.77 -23.90
CA THR A 86 9.76 -16.57 -23.46
C THR A 86 10.70 -15.81 -22.50
N ALA A 87 10.38 -14.56 -22.18
CA ALA A 87 11.20 -13.74 -21.27
C ALA A 87 10.76 -13.94 -19.82
N ASP A 88 11.66 -13.65 -18.89
CA ASP A 88 11.32 -13.60 -17.47
C ASP A 88 10.41 -12.40 -17.17
N ILE A 89 9.63 -12.51 -16.08
CA ILE A 89 8.83 -11.40 -15.58
C ILE A 89 9.79 -10.30 -15.10
N SER A 90 9.55 -9.08 -15.56
CA SER A 90 10.34 -7.91 -15.20
C SER A 90 9.48 -6.88 -14.48
N THR A 91 10.06 -6.19 -13.51
CA THR A 91 9.42 -5.05 -12.84
C THR A 91 9.77 -3.78 -13.59
N ILE A 92 8.75 -3.00 -13.95
CA ILE A 92 8.87 -1.75 -14.71
C ILE A 92 8.14 -0.61 -13.99
N GLN A 93 8.51 0.63 -14.34
CA GLN A 93 7.79 1.81 -13.87
C GLN A 93 6.48 1.97 -14.66
N LEU A 94 5.46 2.59 -14.07
CA LEU A 94 4.19 2.86 -14.78
C LEU A 94 4.40 3.77 -16.00
N SER A 95 5.38 4.67 -15.95
CA SER A 95 5.79 5.54 -17.07
C SER A 95 6.30 4.77 -18.28
N ASP A 96 6.82 3.56 -18.08
CA ASP A 96 7.28 2.73 -19.19
C ASP A 96 6.10 2.14 -19.97
N ILE A 97 4.93 1.97 -19.34
CA ILE A 97 3.69 1.49 -19.98
C ILE A 97 3.12 2.59 -20.90
N GLY A 98 3.20 3.84 -20.46
CA GLY A 98 2.76 5.00 -21.23
C GLY A 98 2.62 6.27 -20.39
N THR A 99 1.74 7.17 -20.83
CA THR A 99 1.56 8.47 -20.17
C THR A 99 0.82 8.30 -18.85
N VAL A 100 1.46 8.70 -17.76
CA VAL A 100 0.91 8.61 -16.40
C VAL A 100 0.43 9.98 -15.94
N VAL A 101 -0.80 10.04 -15.43
CA VAL A 101 -1.36 11.20 -14.75
C VAL A 101 -1.87 10.72 -13.40
N GLY A 102 -1.39 11.32 -12.32
CA GLY A 102 -1.63 10.85 -10.96
C GLY A 102 -2.17 11.91 -10.03
N SER A 103 -2.93 11.46 -9.04
CA SER A 103 -3.35 12.17 -7.84
C SER A 103 -3.35 11.18 -6.67
N ASP A 104 -3.50 11.68 -5.44
CA ASP A 104 -3.47 10.84 -4.24
C ASP A 104 -4.50 9.70 -4.22
N SER A 105 -5.58 9.81 -5.01
CA SER A 105 -6.68 8.84 -5.05
C SER A 105 -6.82 8.07 -6.35
N LEU A 106 -6.19 8.55 -7.42
CA LEU A 106 -6.33 8.00 -8.77
C LEU A 106 -5.04 8.19 -9.57
N ILE A 107 -4.51 7.10 -10.12
CA ILE A 107 -3.52 7.12 -11.18
C ILE A 107 -4.16 6.61 -12.45
N THR A 108 -4.03 7.37 -13.53
CA THR A 108 -4.47 7.02 -14.87
C THR A 108 -3.26 6.85 -15.78
N ILE A 109 -3.21 5.75 -16.51
CA ILE A 109 -2.13 5.41 -17.43
C ILE A 109 -2.73 5.22 -18.81
N THR A 110 -2.30 6.01 -19.77
CA THR A 110 -2.65 5.81 -21.18
C THR A 110 -1.51 5.03 -21.84
N ALA A 111 -1.76 3.75 -22.15
CA ALA A 111 -0.74 2.86 -22.68
C ALA A 111 -0.27 3.31 -24.07
N THR A 112 1.05 3.48 -24.23
CA THR A 112 1.69 3.82 -25.50
C THR A 112 2.39 2.62 -26.13
N ARG A 113 2.47 1.49 -25.41
CA ARG A 113 3.00 0.21 -25.88
C ARG A 113 2.11 -0.96 -25.48
N SER A 114 2.23 -2.08 -26.20
CA SER A 114 1.54 -3.32 -25.86
C SER A 114 2.42 -4.23 -25.01
N LEU A 115 1.86 -4.84 -23.97
CA LEU A 115 2.54 -5.75 -23.06
C LEU A 115 1.56 -6.63 -22.28
N MET A 116 2.06 -7.68 -21.62
CA MET A 116 1.27 -8.47 -20.68
C MET A 116 1.64 -8.06 -19.25
N MET A 117 0.70 -7.60 -18.45
CA MET A 117 0.90 -7.33 -17.01
C MET A 117 0.52 -8.55 -16.19
N PHE A 118 1.16 -8.74 -15.04
CA PHE A 118 0.74 -9.72 -14.03
C PHE A 118 0.24 -9.03 -12.78
N LEU A 119 -0.91 -9.49 -12.29
CA LEU A 119 -1.58 -8.98 -11.10
C LEU A 119 -1.50 -10.05 -10.01
N LEU A 120 -0.57 -9.88 -9.08
CA LEU A 120 -0.35 -10.76 -7.92
C LEU A 120 -1.32 -10.43 -6.76
#